data_AF-A0A8S3EWZ6-F1
#
_entry.id   AF-A0A8S3EWZ6-F1
#
_cell.length_a   1.000
_cell.length_b   1.000
_cell.length_c   1.000
_cell.angle_alpha   90.00
_cell.angle_beta   90.00
_cell.angle_gamma   90.00
#
_symmetry.space_group_name_H-M   'P 1'
#
loop_
_entity.id
_entity.type
_entity.pdbx_description
1 polymer ?
#
loop_
_entity_poly.entity_id
_entity_poly.type
_entity_poly.pdbx_seq_one_letter_code
_entity_poly.pdbx_strand_id
1 'polypeptide(L)' 'MSSESLYDNSSNSILGFDVLDILRNLNAFVSQHYYNINTQMFIERSSNNKFLRTTNIRHVANSIRTHGIGIMNTAV' A
#
# COMPACT_ATOMS: atom_id res chain seq x y z
N MET A 1 4.24 9.23 -33.07
CA MET A 1 3.06 9.02 -32.19
C MET A 1 2.31 7.84 -32.76
N SER A 2 2.15 6.70 -32.11
CA SER A 2 2.12 6.43 -30.67
C SER A 2 2.37 4.92 -30.47
N SER A 3 3.51 4.58 -29.90
CA SER A 3 3.89 3.24 -29.47
C SER A 3 3.63 3.14 -27.97
N GLU A 4 2.59 2.41 -27.56
CA GLU A 4 2.48 1.80 -26.21
C GLU A 4 1.13 1.06 -26.10
N SER A 5 1.08 -0.13 -26.69
CA SER A 5 0.03 -1.11 -26.41
C SER A 5 0.63 -2.27 -25.60
N LEU A 6 0.94 -1.99 -24.33
CA LEU A 6 1.28 -3.00 -23.32
C LEU A 6 0.74 -2.53 -21.95
N TYR A 7 -0.57 -2.34 -21.85
CA TYR A 7 -1.24 -2.41 -20.54
C TYR A 7 -1.76 -3.85 -20.41
N ASP A 8 -0.94 -4.64 -19.73
CA ASP A 8 -1.26 -5.98 -19.25
C ASP A 8 -2.56 -5.95 -18.42
N ASN A 9 -3.51 -6.81 -18.80
CA ASN A 9 -4.72 -7.10 -18.05
C ASN A 9 -4.41 -8.04 -16.87
N SER A 10 -3.53 -7.58 -15.98
CA SER A 10 -3.31 -8.14 -14.65
C SER A 10 -3.86 -7.15 -13.62
N SER A 11 -4.98 -7.51 -13.03
CA SER A 11 -5.72 -6.72 -12.05
C SER A 11 -4.86 -6.19 -10.89
N ASN A 12 -4.58 -4.88 -10.92
CA ASN A 12 -4.35 -3.99 -9.76
C ASN A 12 -3.19 -4.27 -8.78
N SER A 13 -2.02 -4.74 -9.22
CA SER A 13 -0.80 -4.75 -8.37
C SER A 13 0.26 -3.71 -8.78
N ILE A 14 -0.14 -2.54 -9.25
CA ILE A 14 0.80 -1.51 -9.75
C ILE A 14 1.33 -0.67 -8.58
N LEU A 15 2.34 -1.23 -7.88
CA LEU A 15 3.40 -0.54 -7.13
C LEU A 15 3.17 -0.05 -5.69
N GLY A 16 2.25 -0.63 -4.91
CA GLY A 16 2.16 -0.34 -3.48
C GLY A 16 1.45 -1.43 -2.69
N PHE A 17 1.92 -1.67 -1.45
CA PHE A 17 1.29 -2.56 -0.46
C PHE A 17 -0.24 -2.44 -0.53
N ASP A 18 -0.93 -3.55 -0.79
CA ASP A 18 -2.39 -3.58 -0.63
C ASP A 18 -2.73 -3.56 0.87
N VAL A 19 -3.96 -3.15 1.22
CA VAL A 19 -4.46 -3.25 2.59
C VAL A 19 -4.31 -4.67 3.15
N LEU A 20 -4.51 -5.71 2.33
CA LEU A 20 -4.33 -7.09 2.80
C LEU A 20 -2.88 -7.41 3.16
N ASP A 21 -1.90 -6.88 2.43
CA ASP A 21 -0.48 -7.11 2.73
C ASP A 21 -0.05 -6.39 4.00
N ILE A 22 -0.60 -5.18 4.22
CA ILE A 22 -0.41 -4.41 5.46
C ILE A 22 -1.00 -5.18 6.64
N LEU A 23 -2.25 -5.65 6.52
CA LEU A 23 -2.94 -6.32 7.61
C LEU A 23 -2.34 -7.68 7.96
N ARG A 24 -1.88 -8.46 6.98
CA ARG A 24 -1.20 -9.75 7.21
C ARG A 24 0.06 -9.62 8.07
N ASN A 25 0.75 -8.49 7.99
CA ASN A 25 1.97 -8.22 8.76
C ASN A 25 1.88 -6.89 9.51
N LEU A 26 0.74 -6.61 10.13
CA LEU A 26 0.45 -5.31 10.73
C LEU A 26 1.52 -4.88 11.74
N ASN A 27 2.00 -5.80 12.58
CA ASN A 27 3.04 -5.54 13.58
C ASN A 27 4.37 -5.06 12.94
N ALA A 28 4.77 -5.68 11.83
CA ALA A 28 5.96 -5.24 11.09
C ALA A 28 5.70 -3.88 10.44
N PHE A 29 4.51 -3.67 9.88
CA PHE A 29 4.15 -2.41 9.24
C PHE A 29 4.20 -1.24 10.24
N VAL A 30 3.57 -1.36 11.41
CA VAL A 30 3.54 -0.28 12.42
C VAL A 30 4.89 -0.02 13.09
N SER A 31 5.75 -1.03 13.20
CA SER A 31 7.10 -0.84 13.76
C SER A 31 8.07 -0.18 12.76
N GLN A 32 7.83 -0.34 11.46
CA GLN A 32 8.71 0.10 10.39
C GLN A 32 8.25 1.35 9.65
N HIS A 33 7.02 1.85 9.86
CA HIS A 33 6.52 3.04 9.17
C HIS A 33 6.01 4.11 10.11
N TYR A 34 6.20 5.37 9.72
CA TYR A 34 5.59 6.52 10.35
C TYR A 34 4.45 7.08 9.50
N TYR A 35 3.38 7.49 10.16
CA TYR A 35 2.30 8.21 9.50
C TYR A 35 2.60 9.71 9.48
N ASN A 36 2.73 10.28 8.29
CA ASN A 36 2.75 11.72 8.10
C ASN A 36 1.33 12.22 7.91
N ILE A 37 0.80 12.89 8.94
CA ILE A 37 -0.57 13.44 8.96
C ILE A 37 -0.75 14.52 7.87
N ASN A 38 0.28 15.32 7.59
CA ASN A 38 0.18 16.44 6.66
C ASN A 38 0.03 15.96 5.21
N THR A 39 0.79 14.94 4.83
CA THR A 39 0.76 14.37 3.47
C THR A 39 -0.13 13.14 3.35
N GLN A 40 -0.73 12.70 4.46
CA GLN A 40 -1.60 11.53 4.57
C GLN A 40 -0.99 10.27 3.95
N MET A 41 0.25 9.98 4.33
CA MET A 41 0.99 8.83 3.84
C MET A 41 1.81 8.17 4.95
N PHE A 42 1.93 6.85 4.86
CA PHE A 42 2.92 6.10 5.61
C PHE A 42 4.27 6.17 4.90
N ILE A 43 5.34 6.34 5.66
CA ILE A 43 6.71 6.43 5.19
C ILE A 43 7.55 5.45 5.99
N GLU A 44 8.30 4.60 5.31
CA GLU A 44 9.25 3.68 5.93
C GLU A 44 10.29 4.45 6.75
N ARG A 45 10.52 4.01 7.99
CA ARG A 45 11.41 4.66 8.96
C ARG A 45 12.86 4.65 8.50
N SER A 46 13.28 3.54 7.90
CA SER A 46 14.64 3.34 7.40
C SER A 46 14.63 2.22 6.37
N SER A 47 15.43 2.36 5.31
CA SER A 47 15.59 1.33 4.28
C SER A 47 17.07 1.07 4.03
N ASN A 48 17.40 -0.17 3.66
CA ASN A 48 18.71 -0.50 3.11
C ASN A 48 18.85 -0.09 1.64
N ASN A 49 17.78 0.44 1.05
CA ASN A 49 17.74 0.91 -0.32
C ASN A 49 17.89 2.45 -0.37
N LYS A 50 18.23 3.00 -1.54
CA LYS A 50 18.38 4.46 -1.71
C LYS A 50 17.06 5.24 -1.58
N PHE A 51 15.94 4.54 -1.56
CA PHE A 51 14.60 5.12 -1.49
C PHE A 51 13.85 4.52 -0.30
N LEU A 52 13.04 5.35 0.36
CA LEU A 52 12.10 4.90 1.38
C LEU A 52 10.79 4.49 0.73
N ARG A 53 10.23 3.37 1.16
CA ARG A 53 8.90 2.96 0.72
C ARG A 53 7.85 3.89 1.32
N THR A 54 6.83 4.21 0.52
CA THR A 54 5.71 5.04 0.95
C THR A 54 4.37 4.44 0.55
N THR A 55 3.33 4.73 1.31
CA THR A 55 1.97 4.25 1.04
C THR A 55 0.97 5.35 1.34
N ASN A 56 0.27 5.84 0.31
CA ASN A 56 -0.73 6.89 0.46
C ASN A 56 -2.05 6.32 1.02
N ILE A 57 -2.74 7.07 1.86
CA ILE A 57 -4.03 6.62 2.41
C ILE A 57 -5.09 6.37 1.32
N ARG A 58 -5.02 7.07 0.17
CA ARG A 58 -5.92 6.84 -0.96
C ARG A 58 -5.74 5.44 -1.55
N HIS A 59 -4.50 4.94 -1.57
CA HIS A 59 -4.22 3.58 -2.04
C HIS A 59 -4.83 2.55 -1.09
N VAL A 60 -4.63 2.73 0.22
CA VAL A 60 -5.26 1.89 1.24
C VAL A 60 -6.78 1.92 1.13
N ALA A 61 -7.39 3.10 0.96
CA ALA A 61 -8.83 3.25 0.78
C ALA A 61 -9.35 2.57 -0.49
N ASN A 62 -8.57 2.61 -1.59
CA ASN A 62 -8.90 1.90 -2.83
C ASN A 62 -8.82 0.39 -2.62
N SER A 63 -7.77 -0.10 -1.96
CA SER A 63 -7.63 -1.52 -1.60
C SER A 63 -8.79 -2.00 -0.72
N ILE A 64 -9.27 -1.19 0.23
CA ILE A 64 -10.47 -1.48 1.04
C ILE A 64 -11.72 -1.56 0.15
N ARG A 65 -11.88 -0.66 -0.82
CA ARG A 65 -13.03 -0.68 -1.74
C ARG A 65 -13.01 -1.92 -2.63
N THR A 66 -11.83 -2.33 -3.10
CA THR A 66 -11.65 -3.52 -3.94
C THR A 66 -11.90 -4.80 -3.17
N HIS A 67 -11.38 -4.92 -1.95
CA HIS A 67 -11.47 -6.16 -1.16
C HIS A 67 -12.70 -6.21 -0.24
N GLY A 68 -13.35 -5.07 -0.01
CA GLY A 68 -14.48 -4.95 0.92
C GLY A 68 -14.05 -4.90 2.38
N ILE A 69 -14.88 -4.25 3.21
CA ILE A 69 -14.64 -4.09 4.65
C ILE A 69 -14.64 -5.46 5.37
N GLY A 70 -15.37 -6.45 4.84
CA GLY A 70 -15.52 -7.78 5.44
C GLY A 70 -14.24 -8.63 5.50
N ILE A 71 -13.19 -8.30 4.73
CA ILE A 71 -11.92 -9.04 4.74
C ILE A 71 -10.93 -8.46 5.79
N MET A 72 -11.19 -7.29 6.37
CA MET A 72 -10.31 -6.65 7.37
C MET A 72 -10.48 -7.16 8.82
N ASN A 73 -11.23 -8.24 9.06
CA ASN A 73 -11.74 -8.56 10.40
C ASN A 73 -10.83 -9.45 11.28
N THR A 74 -9.50 -9.42 11.13
CA THR A 74 -8.60 -10.29 11.94
C THR A 74 -7.40 -9.58 12.56
N ALA A 75 -7.51 -8.30 12.90
CA ALA A 75 -6.54 -7.65 13.80
C ALA A 75 -7.21 -7.45 15.17
N VAL A 76 -7.15 -8.47 16.01
CA VAL A 76 -7.46 -8.44 17.45
C VAL A 76 -6.17 -8.51 18.24
#